data_AF-A0A1I6U032-F1
#
_entry.id   AF-A0A1I6U032-F1
#
_cell.length_a   1.000
_cell.length_b   1.000
_cell.length_c   1.000
_cell.angle_alpha   90.00
_cell.angle_beta   90.00
_cell.angle_gamma   90.00
#
_symmetry.space_group_name_H-M   'P 1'
#
loop_
_entity.id
_entity.type
_entity.pdbx_description
1 polymer ?
#
loop_
_entity_poly.entity_id
_entity_poly.type
_entity_poly.pdbx_seq_one_letter_code
_entity_poly.pdbx_strand_id
1 'polypeptide(L)'
;MTPRTGTSGSAEAEFLALLDEERRALLSGEFTRLPELDRAKQACAMRYMAQPVRAPALLAALRRNQRLLGSALQGLAAVRSRLSDWERLSQRMETYGPDGQKTGIGHGPTGKIHRKL
;
A
#
# COMPACT_ATOMS: atom_id res chain seq x y z
N MET A 1 -0.71 -50.25 0.12
CA MET A 1 -1.13 -49.17 1.02
C MET A 1 -0.44 -47.89 0.56
N THR A 2 -1.11 -47.11 -0.29
CA THR A 2 -0.50 -45.99 -1.04
C THR A 2 -0.55 -44.67 -0.25
N PRO A 3 0.50 -43.84 -0.31
CA PRO A 3 0.52 -42.56 0.41
C PRO A 3 -0.33 -41.50 -0.31
N ARG A 4 -1.27 -40.87 0.39
CA ARG A 4 -2.07 -39.72 -0.08
C ARG A 4 -1.30 -38.38 0.01
N THR A 5 -0.02 -38.36 -0.36
CA THR A 5 0.86 -37.17 -0.22
C THR A 5 0.73 -36.13 -1.34
N GLY A 6 -0.05 -36.40 -2.41
CA GLY A 6 -0.16 -35.50 -3.55
C GLY A 6 -0.95 -34.20 -3.32
N THR A 7 -1.92 -34.19 -2.40
CA THR A 7 -2.82 -33.03 -2.26
C THR A 7 -2.27 -31.94 -1.35
N SER A 8 -1.60 -32.29 -0.25
CA SER A 8 -1.10 -31.29 0.70
C SER A 8 0.07 -30.47 0.16
N GLY A 9 0.97 -31.09 -0.63
CA GLY A 9 2.07 -30.37 -1.28
C GLY A 9 1.60 -29.38 -2.36
N SER A 10 0.49 -29.68 -3.03
CA SER A 10 -0.14 -28.78 -4.01
C SER A 10 -0.74 -27.54 -3.33
N ALA A 11 -1.40 -27.69 -2.18
CA ALA A 11 -1.98 -26.57 -1.45
C ALA A 11 -0.92 -25.62 -0.87
N GLU A 12 0.20 -26.16 -0.35
CA GLU A 12 1.32 -25.34 0.12
C GLU A 12 1.95 -24.54 -1.03
N ALA A 13 2.17 -25.17 -2.19
CA ALA A 13 2.72 -24.50 -3.37
C ALA A 13 1.79 -23.38 -3.90
N GLU A 14 0.47 -23.62 -3.92
CA GLU A 14 -0.54 -22.64 -4.29
C GLU A 14 -0.49 -21.42 -3.34
N PHE A 15 -0.39 -21.66 -2.02
CA PHE A 15 -0.30 -20.59 -1.04
C PHE A 15 1.01 -19.79 -1.19
N LEU A 16 2.14 -20.47 -1.39
CA LEU A 16 3.42 -19.81 -1.60
C LEU A 16 3.40 -18.92 -2.86
N ALA A 17 2.75 -19.36 -3.93
CA ALA A 17 2.58 -18.56 -5.14
C ALA A 17 1.77 -17.28 -4.88
N LEU A 18 0.67 -17.38 -4.13
CA LEU A 18 -0.13 -16.21 -3.72
C LEU A 18 0.68 -15.22 -2.88
N LEU A 19 1.52 -15.70 -1.96
CA LEU A 19 2.39 -14.83 -1.15
C LEU A 19 3.48 -14.16 -1.98
N ASP A 20 4.01 -14.82 -3.00
CA ASP A 20 4.97 -14.19 -3.91
C ASP A 20 4.30 -13.15 -4.82
N GLU A 21 3.05 -13.35 -5.22
CA GLU A 21 2.28 -12.35 -5.95
C GLU A 21 1.96 -11.12 -5.09
N GLU A 22 1.54 -11.32 -3.83
CA GLU A 22 1.37 -10.24 -2.86
C GLU A 22 2.66 -9.45 -2.66
N ARG A 23 3.79 -10.15 -2.55
CA ARG A 23 5.09 -9.48 -2.45
C ARG A 23 5.38 -8.62 -3.67
N ARG A 24 5.11 -9.10 -4.88
CA ARG A 24 5.31 -8.32 -6.11
C ARG A 24 4.42 -7.08 -6.12
N ALA A 25 3.14 -7.21 -5.75
CA ALA A 25 2.21 -6.08 -5.65
C ALA A 25 2.66 -5.04 -4.61
N LEU A 26 3.15 -5.47 -3.44
CA LEU A 26 3.68 -4.58 -2.41
C LEU A 26 4.94 -3.83 -2.87
N LEU A 27 5.83 -4.51 -3.60
CA LEU A 27 7.06 -3.89 -4.12
C LEU A 27 6.81 -2.97 -5.31
N SER A 28 5.80 -3.26 -6.15
CA SER A 28 5.40 -2.40 -7.28
C SER A 28 4.49 -1.24 -6.85
N GLY A 29 3.99 -1.25 -5.61
CA GLY A 29 3.02 -0.26 -5.13
C GLY A 29 1.60 -0.45 -5.69
N GLU A 30 1.30 -1.63 -6.25
CA GLU A 30 0.01 -1.97 -6.86
C GLU A 30 -1.01 -2.40 -5.80
N PHE A 31 -1.31 -1.49 -4.86
CA PHE A 31 -2.16 -1.77 -3.70
C PHE A 31 -3.62 -2.10 -4.05
N THR A 32 -4.07 -1.75 -5.25
CA THR A 32 -5.41 -2.05 -5.77
C THR A 32 -5.69 -3.55 -5.89
N ARG A 33 -4.64 -4.37 -6.05
CA ARG A 33 -4.75 -5.83 -6.19
C ARG A 33 -4.74 -6.58 -4.85
N LEU A 34 -4.36 -5.91 -3.76
CA LEU A 34 -4.30 -6.54 -2.44
C LEU A 34 -5.63 -7.13 -1.95
N PRO A 35 -6.80 -6.49 -2.16
CA PRO A 35 -8.08 -7.06 -1.73
C PRO A 35 -8.41 -8.39 -2.41
N GLU A 36 -8.07 -8.53 -3.70
CA GLU A 36 -8.30 -9.77 -4.46
C GLU A 36 -7.36 -10.88 -3.98
N LEU A 37 -6.08 -10.55 -3.77
CA LEU A 37 -5.09 -11.46 -3.21
C LEU A 37 -5.45 -11.90 -1.79
N ASP A 38 -6.05 -11.02 -0.99
CA ASP A 38 -6.50 -11.35 0.35
C ASP A 38 -7.63 -12.39 0.35
N ARG A 39 -8.63 -12.23 -0.53
CA ARG A 39 -9.70 -13.22 -0.72
C ARG A 39 -9.15 -14.57 -1.17
N ALA A 40 -8.21 -14.58 -2.11
CA ALA A 40 -7.58 -15.81 -2.59
C ALA A 40 -6.79 -16.51 -1.47
N LYS A 41 -6.02 -15.77 -0.67
CA LYS A 41 -5.31 -16.29 0.50
C LYS A 41 -6.28 -16.86 1.55
N GLN A 42 -7.39 -16.19 1.84
CA GLN A 42 -8.39 -16.67 2.80
C GLN A 42 -8.99 -18.02 2.35
N ALA A 43 -9.36 -18.14 1.08
CA ALA A 43 -9.87 -19.39 0.52
C ALA A 43 -8.82 -20.53 0.58
N CYS A 44 -7.56 -20.21 0.28
CA CYS A 44 -6.46 -21.15 0.38
C CYS A 44 -6.17 -21.55 1.84
N ALA A 45 -6.24 -20.61 2.78
CA ALA A 45 -6.06 -20.84 4.21
C ALA A 45 -7.13 -21.79 4.77
N MET A 46 -8.40 -21.61 4.38
CA MET A 46 -9.48 -22.52 4.79
C MET A 46 -9.22 -23.95 4.32
N ARG A 47 -8.73 -24.13 3.08
CA ARG A 47 -8.33 -25.45 2.55
C ARG A 47 -7.12 -26.03 3.29
N TYR A 48 -6.16 -25.18 3.67
CA TYR A 48 -4.96 -25.59 4.39
C TYR A 48 -5.25 -25.99 5.85
N MET A 49 -6.17 -25.28 6.54
CA MET A 49 -6.58 -25.59 7.92
C MET A 49 -7.21 -26.98 8.06
N ALA A 50 -7.79 -27.53 6.98
CA ALA A 50 -8.34 -28.89 6.99
C ALA A 50 -7.27 -29.99 7.10
N GLN A 51 -6.00 -29.68 6.81
CA GLN A 51 -4.87 -30.62 6.90
C GLN A 51 -3.61 -29.90 7.39
N PRO A 52 -3.47 -29.67 8.71
CA PRO A 52 -2.31 -28.95 9.25
C PRO A 52 -1.03 -29.77 9.05
N VAL A 53 -0.25 -29.40 8.04
CA VAL A 53 1.11 -29.87 7.82
C VAL A 53 2.09 -28.80 8.36
N ARG A 54 3.23 -29.25 8.88
CA ARG A 54 4.34 -28.33 9.22
C ARG A 54 4.93 -27.75 7.93
N ALA A 55 4.62 -26.49 7.64
CA ALA A 55 5.14 -25.74 6.49
C ALA A 55 6.03 -24.56 6.94
N PRO A 56 7.31 -24.81 7.25
CA PRO A 56 8.23 -23.74 7.68
C PRO A 56 8.48 -22.70 6.59
N ALA A 57 8.45 -23.09 5.30
CA ALA A 57 8.60 -22.18 4.17
C ALA A 57 7.44 -21.18 4.10
N LEU A 58 6.21 -21.66 4.29
CA LEU A 58 5.01 -20.83 4.34
C LEU A 58 5.07 -19.80 5.48
N LEU A 59 5.49 -20.22 6.68
CA LEU A 59 5.63 -19.31 7.82
C LEU A 59 6.68 -18.22 7.55
N ALA A 60 7.80 -18.57 6.92
CA ALA A 60 8.83 -17.60 6.55
C ALA A 60 8.32 -16.58 5.52
N ALA A 61 7.56 -17.04 4.51
CA ALA A 61 6.96 -16.18 3.50
C ALA A 61 5.93 -15.20 4.11
N LEU A 62 5.04 -15.69 5.00
CA LEU A 62 4.07 -14.86 5.72
C LEU A 62 4.75 -13.77 6.55
N ARG A 63 5.78 -14.12 7.34
CA ARG A 63 6.53 -13.14 8.16
C ARG A 63 7.24 -12.10 7.31
N ARG A 64 7.72 -12.47 6.13
CA ARG A 64 8.34 -11.52 5.19
C ARG A 64 7.31 -10.52 4.67
N ASN A 65 6.15 -10.99 4.22
CA ASN A 65 5.10 -10.13 3.69
C ASN A 65 4.50 -9.21 4.76
N GLN A 66 4.31 -9.69 5.99
CA GLN A 66 3.86 -8.86 7.11
C GLN A 66 4.81 -7.69 7.39
N ARG A 67 6.13 -7.94 7.35
CA ARG A 67 7.13 -6.88 7.49
C ARG A 67 7.06 -5.88 6.34
N LEU A 68 6.96 -6.36 5.10
CA LEU A 68 6.86 -5.49 3.92
C LEU A 68 5.61 -4.60 3.97
N LEU A 69 4.46 -5.17 4.32
CA LEU A 69 3.21 -4.43 4.45
C LEU A 69 3.33 -3.34 5.55
N GLY A 70 3.93 -3.70 6.69
CA GLY A 70 4.22 -2.73 7.75
C GLY A 70 5.09 -1.57 7.28
N SER A 71 6.18 -1.87 6.57
CA SER A 71 7.05 -0.84 5.99
C SER A 71 6.36 0.01 4.93
N ALA A 72 5.52 -0.58 4.08
CA ALA A 72 4.75 0.13 3.07
C ALA A 72 3.75 1.13 3.71
N LEU A 73 3.07 0.72 4.79
CA LEU A 73 2.15 1.58 5.54
C LEU A 73 2.88 2.77 6.19
N GLN A 74 4.06 2.53 6.75
CA GLN A 74 4.89 3.61 7.30
C GLN A 74 5.31 4.60 6.22
N GLY A 75 5.71 4.11 5.04
CA GLY A 75 6.05 4.95 3.89
C GLY A 75 4.88 5.83 3.44
N LEU A 76 3.68 5.24 3.31
CA LEU A 76 2.47 5.98 2.95
C LEU A 76 2.11 7.05 3.99
N ALA A 77 2.22 6.73 5.28
CA ALA A 77 1.99 7.68 6.36
C ALA A 77 2.98 8.86 6.33
N ALA A 78 4.26 8.60 6.03
CA ALA A 78 5.27 9.63 5.90
C ALA A 78 5.00 10.58 4.71
N VAL A 79 4.61 10.02 3.56
CA VAL A 79 4.20 10.82 2.39
C VAL A 79 2.99 11.69 2.72
N ARG A 80 1.97 11.12 3.39
CA ARG A 80 0.78 11.87 3.82
C ARG A 80 1.15 13.01 4.77
N SER A 81 2.03 12.76 5.73
CA SER A 81 2.51 13.81 6.65
C SER A 81 3.16 14.95 5.87
N ARG A 82 4.07 14.61 4.95
CA ARG A 82 4.74 15.59 4.10
C ARG A 82 3.76 16.42 3.28
N LEU A 83 2.78 15.80 2.63
CA LEU A 83 1.76 16.54 1.87
C LEU A 83 0.96 17.48 2.78
N SER A 84 0.58 17.03 3.97
CA SER A 84 -0.16 17.88 4.92
C SER A 84 0.65 19.07 5.43
N ASP A 85 1.97 18.91 5.60
CA ASP A 85 2.86 20.01 5.99
C ASP A 85 2.96 21.05 4.88
N TRP A 86 3.02 20.60 3.61
CA TRP A 86 3.00 21.48 2.44
C TRP A 86 1.67 22.21 2.29
N GLU A 87 0.53 21.53 2.47
CA GLU A 87 -0.79 22.16 2.49
C GLU A 87 -0.87 23.26 3.56
N ARG A 88 -0.39 22.98 4.78
CA ARG A 88 -0.34 23.96 5.88
C ARG A 88 0.56 25.15 5.59
N LEU A 89 1.73 24.92 4.99
CA LEU A 89 2.64 26.00 4.56
C LEU A 89 2.02 26.86 3.45
N SER A 90 1.34 26.23 2.47
CA SER A 90 0.65 26.96 1.41
C SER A 90 -0.49 27.84 1.93
N GLN A 91 -1.24 27.36 2.94
CA GLN A 91 -2.30 28.13 3.59
C GLN A 91 -1.77 29.28 4.45
N ARG A 92 -0.52 29.19 4.94
CA ARG A 92 0.13 30.19 5.80
C ARG A 92 1.02 31.19 5.06
N MET A 93 1.23 31.03 3.75
CA MET A 93 1.82 32.09 2.91
C MET A 93 0.79 33.21 2.68
N GLU A 94 0.48 33.94 3.75
CA GLU A 94 -0.11 35.28 3.68
C GLU A 94 0.97 36.21 3.13
N THR A 95 0.80 36.69 1.89
CA THR A 95 1.74 37.66 1.34
C THR A 95 1.30 39.03 1.81
N TYR A 96 2.20 39.77 2.46
CA TYR A 96 1.96 41.18 2.76
C TYR A 96 1.91 41.94 1.43
N GLY A 97 0.72 42.43 1.05
CA GLY A 97 0.60 43.41 -0.02
C GLY A 97 1.27 44.72 0.39
N PRO A 98 1.74 45.54 -0.58
CA PRO A 98 2.33 46.85 -0.30
C PRO A 98 1.40 47.81 0.48
N ASP A 99 0.11 47.48 0.57
CA ASP A 99 -0.93 48.25 1.27
C ASP A 99 -1.16 47.80 2.74
N GLY A 100 -0.34 46.87 3.26
CA GLY A 100 -0.46 46.37 4.65
C GLY A 100 -1.64 45.42 4.90
N GLN A 101 -2.40 45.05 3.86
CA GLN A 101 -3.51 44.11 3.94
C GLN A 101 -3.04 42.67 3.72
N LYS A 102 -3.51 41.74 4.56
CA LYS A 102 -3.23 40.30 4.46
C LYS A 102 -4.03 39.71 3.31
N THR A 103 -3.38 39.23 2.26
CA THR A 103 -4.05 38.47 1.20
C THR A 103 -3.44 37.07 1.13
N GLY A 104 -4.26 36.06 1.44
CA GLY A 104 -3.87 34.66 1.28
C GLY A 104 -3.86 34.31 -0.21
N ILE A 105 -2.70 33.92 -0.74
CA ILE A 105 -2.60 33.41 -2.11
C ILE A 105 -3.04 31.94 -2.08
N GLY A 106 -4.35 31.71 -2.00
CA GLY A 106 -4.95 30.41 -2.27
C GLY A 106 -4.90 30.12 -3.77
N HIS A 107 -4.58 28.88 -4.15
CA HIS A 107 -4.64 28.45 -5.55
C HIS A 107 -6.11 28.42 -6.04
N GLY A 108 -6.45 29.33 -6.96
CA GLY A 108 -7.70 29.41 -7.73
C GLY A 108 -7.50 30.32 -8.96
N PRO A 109 -8.24 30.12 -10.07
CA PRO A 109 -7.71 29.70 -11.37
C PRO A 109 -7.06 30.81 -12.21
N THR A 110 -6.08 30.41 -13.03
CA THR A 110 -5.53 31.08 -14.24
C THR A 110 -5.82 32.58 -14.35
N GLY A 111 -4.87 33.39 -13.87
CA GLY A 111 -4.89 34.84 -14.00
C GLY A 111 -4.93 35.29 -15.47
N LYS A 112 -5.95 36.06 -15.83
CA LYS A 112 -5.90 36.93 -17.00
C LYS A 112 -4.88 38.03 -16.72
N ILE A 113 -3.76 37.99 -17.43
CA ILE A 113 -2.70 38.99 -17.34
C ILE A 113 -3.12 40.19 -18.17
N HIS A 114 -3.59 41.26 -17.53
CA HIS A 114 -3.79 42.55 -18.20
C HIS A 114 -2.47 43.31 -18.20
N ARG A 115 -1.84 43.42 -19.38
CA ARG A 115 -0.73 44.33 -19.64
C ARG A 115 -1.32 45.71 -19.97
N LYS A 116 -1.12 46.71 -19.10
CA LYS A 116 -1.37 48.10 -19.45
C LYS A 116 -0.22 48.60 -20.35
N LEU A 117 -0.57 49.12 -21.52
CA LEU A 117 0.19 50.08 -22.29
C LEU A 117 -0.56 51.41 -22.21
#